data_AF-A0AAE9EF20-F1
#
_entry.id   AF-A0AAE9EF20-F1
#
_cell.length_a   1.000
_cell.length_b   1.000
_cell.length_c   1.000
_cell.angle_alpha   90.00
_cell.angle_beta   90.00
_cell.angle_gamma   90.00
#
_symmetry.space_group_name_H-M   'P 1'
#
loop_
_entity.id
_entity.type
_entity.pdbx_description
1 polymer ?
#
loop_
_entity_poly.entity_id
_entity_poly.type
_entity_poly.pdbx_seq_one_letter_code
_entity_poly.pdbx_strand_id
1 'polypeptide(L)'
;MLKLSQNEEELVKKMKHFAELSVKPLVREMDENAKLDKNLLEEAFRLKLMGLEVDEEYGGSRGSFFDVALTVEEISKVDPAVALTILLQNALIAPMLSNYGSEEQKEHYLKRVCTDSIESFALSETISGSDAFAMKTTATKDGDDFVINGSKLGISNAPIADFFLVLANAEPEKGHRGITCFLVDRNQTGVVVGKKDQNLGMRARTTKYGKGYKYAIDILNASRILIGAQMKGNNLGKDLLIFREFNTK
;
A
#
# COMPACT_ATOMS: atom_id res chain seq x y z
N MET A 1 15.79 -25.17 16.26
CA MET A 1 14.40 -25.08 15.75
C MET A 1 13.91 -23.69 16.10
N LEU A 2 13.64 -22.83 15.12
CA LEU A 2 13.11 -21.49 15.38
C LEU A 2 11.70 -21.65 15.95
N LYS A 3 11.41 -20.93 17.03
CA LYS A 3 10.10 -20.92 17.71
C LYS A 3 9.60 -19.49 17.75
N LEU A 4 8.29 -19.32 17.56
CA LEU A 4 7.63 -18.05 17.81
C LEU A 4 7.71 -17.71 19.30
N SER A 5 7.75 -16.42 19.61
CA SER A 5 7.53 -15.93 20.97
C SER A 5 6.08 -16.18 21.39
N GLN A 6 5.80 -16.12 22.70
CA GLN A 6 4.42 -16.26 23.19
C GLN A 6 3.49 -15.20 22.56
N ASN A 7 3.95 -13.96 22.42
CA ASN A 7 3.18 -12.88 21.82
C ASN A 7 2.87 -13.16 20.34
N GLU A 8 3.85 -13.67 19.59
CA GLU A 8 3.68 -14.05 18.18
C GLU A 8 2.72 -15.24 18.04
N GLU A 9 2.78 -16.25 18.92
CA GLU A 9 1.81 -17.36 18.94
C GLU A 9 0.38 -16.87 19.23
N GLU A 10 0.23 -15.92 20.15
CA GLU A 10 -1.06 -15.31 20.47
C GLU A 10 -1.59 -14.46 19.30
N LEU A 11 -0.73 -13.71 18.62
CA LEU A 11 -1.08 -12.97 17.41
C LEU A 11 -1.59 -13.93 16.32
N VAL A 12 -0.85 -15.00 16.04
CA VAL A 12 -1.25 -16.03 15.06
C VAL A 12 -2.62 -16.61 15.40
N LYS A 13 -2.86 -16.96 16.67
CA LYS A 13 -4.18 -17.47 17.12
C LYS A 13 -5.30 -16.44 16.90
N LYS A 14 -5.05 -15.17 17.20
CA LYS A 14 -6.02 -14.07 16.98
C LYS A 14 -6.31 -13.88 15.50
N MET A 15 -5.29 -13.87 14.65
CA MET A 15 -5.45 -13.64 13.21
C MET A 15 -6.12 -14.82 12.53
N LYS A 16 -5.84 -16.05 12.96
CA LYS A 16 -6.59 -17.23 12.54
C LYS A 16 -8.07 -17.11 12.89
N HIS A 17 -8.39 -16.68 14.12
CA HIS A 17 -9.78 -16.51 14.55
C HIS A 17 -10.51 -15.44 13.73
N PHE A 18 -9.88 -14.28 13.51
CA PHE A 18 -10.40 -13.22 12.64
C PHE A 18 -10.62 -13.72 11.20
N ALA A 19 -9.65 -14.45 10.64
CA ALA A 19 -9.77 -15.00 9.30
C ALA A 19 -10.91 -16.03 9.20
N GLU A 20 -11.08 -16.91 10.19
CA GLU A 20 -12.13 -17.93 10.19
C GLU A 20 -13.54 -17.39 10.45
N LEU A 21 -13.69 -16.40 11.34
CA LEU A 21 -15.00 -15.90 11.76
C LEU A 21 -15.47 -14.66 11.01
N SER A 22 -14.57 -13.73 10.70
CA SER A 22 -14.93 -12.47 10.04
C SER A 22 -14.70 -12.53 8.52
N VAL A 23 -13.56 -13.09 8.07
CA VAL A 23 -13.21 -13.09 6.64
C VAL A 23 -13.91 -14.23 5.88
N LYS A 24 -13.79 -15.47 6.37
CA LYS A 24 -14.23 -16.69 5.67
C LYS A 24 -15.70 -16.66 5.20
N PRO A 25 -16.67 -16.15 5.99
CA PRO A 25 -18.07 -16.10 5.55
C PRO A 25 -18.30 -15.19 4.33
N LEU A 26 -17.43 -14.19 4.12
CA LEU A 26 -17.59 -13.15 3.11
C LEU A 26 -16.84 -13.45 1.80
N VAL A 27 -15.88 -14.38 1.82
CA VAL A 27 -14.96 -14.65 0.68
C VAL A 27 -15.69 -14.84 -0.64
N ARG A 28 -16.74 -15.67 -0.65
CA ARG A 28 -17.47 -15.98 -1.88
C ARG A 28 -18.16 -14.74 -2.46
N GLU A 29 -18.85 -13.99 -1.61
CA GLU A 29 -19.55 -12.77 -2.02
C GLU A 29 -18.55 -11.71 -2.51
N MET A 30 -17.44 -11.51 -1.79
CA MET A 30 -16.40 -10.56 -2.16
C MET A 30 -15.74 -10.90 -3.50
N ASP A 31 -15.51 -12.20 -3.78
CA ASP A 31 -14.93 -12.67 -5.03
C ASP A 31 -15.89 -12.55 -6.22
N GLU A 32 -17.16 -12.96 -6.04
CA GLU A 32 -18.19 -12.89 -7.08
C GLU A 32 -18.47 -11.43 -7.47
N ASN A 33 -18.66 -10.55 -6.47
CA ASN A 33 -18.92 -9.13 -6.66
C ASN A 33 -17.69 -8.29 -6.96
N ALA A 34 -16.50 -8.88 -6.86
CA ALA A 34 -15.24 -8.19 -6.98
C ALA A 34 -15.21 -6.92 -6.10
N LYS A 35 -15.55 -7.05 -4.81
CA LYS A 35 -15.63 -5.91 -3.88
C LYS A 35 -15.33 -6.38 -2.46
N LEU A 36 -14.44 -5.67 -1.76
CA LEU A 36 -14.23 -5.89 -0.34
C LEU A 36 -15.45 -5.44 0.47
N ASP A 37 -15.80 -6.23 1.48
CA ASP A 37 -16.86 -5.87 2.41
C ASP A 37 -16.43 -4.68 3.30
N LYS A 38 -17.32 -3.71 3.45
CA LYS A 38 -17.02 -2.48 4.19
C LYS A 38 -16.92 -2.74 5.70
N ASN A 39 -17.80 -3.57 6.25
CA ASN A 39 -17.80 -3.87 7.69
C ASN A 39 -16.55 -4.66 8.07
N LEU A 40 -16.07 -5.52 7.18
CA LEU A 40 -14.79 -6.23 7.36
C LEU A 40 -13.61 -5.25 7.41
N LEU A 41 -13.59 -4.22 6.56
CA LEU A 41 -12.55 -3.18 6.60
C LEU A 41 -12.64 -2.36 7.89
N GLU A 42 -13.84 -1.95 8.30
CA GLU A 42 -14.07 -1.24 9.57
C GLU A 42 -13.61 -2.09 10.78
N GLU A 43 -13.85 -3.40 10.74
CA GLU A 43 -13.35 -4.31 11.77
C GLU A 43 -11.82 -4.41 11.76
N ALA A 44 -11.19 -4.48 10.58
CA ALA A 44 -9.73 -4.50 10.47
C ALA A 44 -9.08 -3.24 11.05
N PHE A 45 -9.67 -2.05 10.83
CA PHE A 45 -9.24 -0.81 11.49
C PHE A 45 -9.42 -0.86 13.01
N ARG A 46 -10.57 -1.34 13.50
CA ARG A 46 -10.84 -1.50 14.94
C ARG A 46 -9.82 -2.43 15.62
N LEU A 47 -9.35 -3.44 14.90
CA LEU A 47 -8.29 -4.37 15.34
C LEU A 47 -6.87 -3.83 15.10
N LYS A 48 -6.73 -2.58 14.62
CA LYS A 48 -5.47 -1.90 14.31
C LYS A 48 -4.60 -2.61 13.27
N LEU A 49 -5.22 -3.41 12.38
CA LEU A 49 -4.49 -4.22 11.40
C LEU A 49 -3.88 -3.37 10.28
N MET A 50 -4.31 -2.12 10.08
CA MET A 50 -3.81 -1.25 8.99
C MET A 50 -2.56 -0.44 9.37
N GLY A 51 -2.17 -0.44 10.65
CA GLY A 51 -1.04 0.33 11.18
C GLY A 51 -0.27 -0.46 12.25
N LEU A 52 0.09 -1.71 11.95
CA LEU A 52 0.68 -2.64 12.93
C LEU A 52 1.99 -2.10 13.51
N GLU A 53 2.90 -1.61 12.65
CA GLU A 53 4.19 -1.05 13.08
C GLU A 53 4.13 0.42 13.46
N VAL A 54 3.00 1.08 13.22
CA VAL A 54 2.85 2.51 13.49
C VAL A 54 2.73 2.74 15.00
N ASP A 55 3.29 3.85 15.47
CA ASP A 55 3.18 4.25 16.88
C ASP A 55 1.72 4.49 17.29
N GLU A 56 1.43 4.23 18.57
CA GLU A 56 0.09 4.38 19.12
C GLU A 56 -0.43 5.82 19.05
N GLU A 57 0.46 6.82 19.06
CA GLU A 57 0.09 8.23 18.93
C GLU A 57 -0.60 8.54 17.59
N TYR A 58 -0.30 7.76 16.56
CA TYR A 58 -0.94 7.83 15.25
C TYR A 58 -2.04 6.76 15.04
N GLY A 59 -2.45 6.06 16.10
CA GLY A 59 -3.51 5.04 16.04
C GLY A 59 -3.01 3.62 15.73
N GLY A 60 -1.70 3.42 15.60
CA GLY A 60 -1.13 2.10 15.34
C GLY A 60 -1.05 1.18 16.56
N SER A 61 -0.39 0.03 16.39
CA SER A 61 -0.22 -0.98 17.44
C SER A 61 1.21 -1.16 17.94
N ARG A 62 2.18 -0.45 17.36
CA ARG A 62 3.61 -0.49 17.71
C ARG A 62 4.21 -1.91 17.77
N GLY A 63 3.72 -2.77 16.88
CA GLY A 63 4.27 -4.10 16.62
C GLY A 63 5.51 -4.03 15.73
N SER A 64 5.89 -5.19 15.21
CA SER A 64 7.05 -5.37 14.34
C SER A 64 6.64 -5.72 12.91
N PHE A 65 7.56 -5.56 11.95
CA PHE A 65 7.37 -6.07 10.59
C PHE A 65 7.11 -7.59 10.57
N PHE A 66 7.59 -8.32 11.58
CA PHE A 66 7.29 -9.75 11.71
C PHE A 66 5.84 -10.00 12.16
N ASP A 67 5.23 -9.10 12.93
CA ASP A 67 3.80 -9.18 13.24
C ASP A 67 2.94 -8.93 11.99
N VAL A 68 3.39 -8.03 11.10
CA VAL A 68 2.78 -7.86 9.76
C VAL A 68 2.88 -9.16 8.96
N ALA A 69 4.05 -9.81 8.98
CA ALA A 69 4.30 -11.09 8.32
C ALA A 69 3.29 -12.16 8.74
N LEU A 70 3.19 -12.39 10.05
CA LEU A 70 2.31 -13.40 10.64
C LEU A 70 0.83 -13.09 10.37
N THR A 71 0.44 -11.82 10.47
CA THR A 71 -0.92 -11.37 10.18
C THR A 71 -1.32 -11.64 8.73
N VAL A 72 -0.48 -11.24 7.78
CA VAL A 72 -0.71 -11.45 6.35
C VAL A 72 -0.72 -12.93 6.01
N GLU A 73 0.18 -13.72 6.60
CA GLU A 73 0.23 -15.18 6.40
C GLU A 73 -1.09 -15.85 6.81
N GLU A 74 -1.59 -15.57 8.03
CA GLU A 74 -2.81 -16.20 8.53
C GLU A 74 -4.05 -15.80 7.74
N ILE A 75 -4.20 -14.52 7.41
CA ILE A 75 -5.36 -14.05 6.64
C ILE A 75 -5.32 -14.58 5.20
N SER A 76 -4.13 -14.69 4.60
CA SER A 76 -3.97 -15.23 3.23
C SER A 76 -4.39 -16.70 3.10
N LYS A 77 -4.41 -17.47 4.19
CA LYS A 77 -4.92 -18.85 4.20
C LYS A 77 -6.42 -18.91 3.91
N VAL A 78 -7.14 -17.80 4.12
CA VAL A 78 -8.59 -17.69 3.89
C VAL A 78 -8.88 -16.80 2.68
N ASP A 79 -8.35 -15.57 2.64
CA ASP A 79 -8.55 -14.65 1.53
C ASP A 79 -7.30 -13.79 1.26
N PRO A 80 -6.57 -14.03 0.16
CA PRO A 80 -5.38 -13.26 -0.18
C PRO A 80 -5.69 -11.82 -0.63
N ALA A 81 -6.93 -11.49 -1.02
CA ALA A 81 -7.29 -10.13 -1.39
C ALA A 81 -7.38 -9.23 -0.14
N VAL A 82 -7.98 -9.73 0.96
CA VAL A 82 -8.02 -9.02 2.25
C VAL A 82 -6.61 -8.86 2.81
N ALA A 83 -5.82 -9.95 2.80
CA ALA A 83 -4.44 -9.92 3.29
C ALA A 83 -3.58 -8.90 2.54
N LEU A 84 -3.78 -8.75 1.23
CA LEU A 84 -3.04 -7.79 0.43
C LEU A 84 -3.46 -6.33 0.68
N THR A 85 -4.72 -6.07 1.00
CA THR A 85 -5.13 -4.72 1.45
C THR A 85 -4.41 -4.35 2.74
N ILE A 86 -4.37 -5.26 3.71
CA ILE A 86 -3.62 -5.08 4.98
C ILE A 86 -2.12 -4.92 4.72
N LEU A 87 -1.53 -5.78 3.87
CA LEU A 87 -0.11 -5.72 3.53
C LEU A 87 0.25 -4.40 2.85
N LEU A 88 -0.58 -3.90 1.94
CA LEU A 88 -0.32 -2.65 1.23
C LEU A 88 -0.22 -1.47 2.20
N GLN A 89 -1.12 -1.41 3.19
CA GLN A 89 -1.08 -0.36 4.20
C GLN A 89 0.19 -0.43 5.04
N ASN A 90 0.51 -1.61 5.55
CA ASN A 90 1.63 -1.79 6.48
C ASN A 90 3.01 -1.78 5.80
N ALA A 91 3.13 -2.26 4.57
CA ALA A 91 4.42 -2.41 3.90
C ALA A 91 4.77 -1.26 2.95
N LEU A 92 3.79 -0.46 2.53
CA LEU A 92 4.01 0.66 1.61
C LEU A 92 3.52 1.98 2.19
N ILE A 93 2.24 2.11 2.50
CA ILE A 93 1.62 3.42 2.78
C ILE A 93 2.09 3.98 4.12
N ALA A 94 1.88 3.24 5.20
CA ALA A 94 2.24 3.69 6.54
C ALA A 94 3.75 3.95 6.68
N PRO A 95 4.67 3.06 6.23
CA PRO A 95 6.09 3.35 6.29
C PRO A 95 6.52 4.56 5.47
N MET A 96 5.87 4.82 4.33
CA MET A 96 6.15 5.98 3.50
C MET A 96 5.84 7.27 4.28
N LEU A 97 4.66 7.35 4.91
CA LEU A 97 4.27 8.51 5.72
C LEU A 97 5.07 8.62 7.02
N SER A 98 5.29 7.52 7.74
CA SER A 98 6.06 7.52 8.99
C SER A 98 7.50 7.98 8.81
N ASN A 99 8.16 7.53 7.74
CA ASN A 99 9.59 7.81 7.53
C ASN A 99 9.85 9.15 6.82
N TYR A 100 8.96 9.58 5.94
CA TYR A 100 9.22 10.72 5.04
C TYR A 100 8.17 11.83 5.13
N GLY A 101 7.04 11.61 5.81
CA GLY A 101 6.04 12.63 6.06
C GLY A 101 6.57 13.70 7.01
N SER A 102 6.15 14.94 6.80
CA SER A 102 6.23 15.98 7.83
C SER A 102 5.34 15.64 9.02
N GLU A 103 5.57 16.27 10.17
CA GLU A 103 4.72 16.06 11.36
C GLU A 103 3.24 16.39 11.08
N GLU A 104 2.97 17.44 10.30
CA GLU A 104 1.61 17.78 9.85
C GLU A 104 0.98 16.67 9.00
N GLN A 105 1.74 16.09 8.07
CA GLN A 105 1.27 14.98 7.25
C GLN A 105 1.07 13.69 8.05
N LYS A 106 1.89 13.44 9.08
CA LYS A 106 1.68 12.29 9.96
C LYS A 106 0.42 12.48 10.81
N GLU A 107 0.26 13.66 11.40
CA GLU A 107 -0.91 14.00 12.21
C GLU A 107 -2.21 13.90 11.39
N HIS A 108 -2.20 14.33 10.13
CA HIS A 108 -3.38 14.26 9.27
C HIS A 108 -3.56 12.89 8.58
N TYR A 109 -2.59 12.43 7.79
CA TYR A 109 -2.76 11.26 6.93
C TYR A 109 -2.38 9.95 7.60
N LEU A 110 -1.26 9.90 8.34
CA LEU A 110 -0.83 8.65 8.97
C LEU A 110 -1.85 8.17 10.01
N LYS A 111 -2.50 9.10 10.73
CA LYS A 111 -3.64 8.78 11.60
C LYS A 111 -4.77 8.10 10.85
N ARG A 112 -5.23 8.71 9.76
CA ARG A 112 -6.32 8.19 8.93
C ARG A 112 -5.99 6.80 8.36
N VAL A 113 -4.77 6.60 7.87
CA VAL A 113 -4.27 5.29 7.38
C VAL A 113 -4.40 4.20 8.44
N CYS A 114 -4.26 4.54 9.71
CA CYS A 114 -4.38 3.60 10.82
C CYS A 114 -5.83 3.40 11.30
N THR A 115 -6.74 4.33 11.02
CA THR A 115 -8.06 4.38 11.67
C THR A 115 -9.27 4.25 10.76
N ASP A 116 -9.26 4.87 9.58
CA ASP A 116 -10.49 4.98 8.78
C ASP A 116 -10.30 5.20 7.27
N SER A 117 -9.06 5.28 6.76
CA SER A 117 -8.81 5.51 5.34
C SER A 117 -8.02 4.39 4.65
N ILE A 118 -8.40 4.12 3.41
CA ILE A 118 -7.70 3.17 2.54
C ILE A 118 -6.92 3.94 1.49
N GLU A 119 -5.67 3.53 1.26
CA GLU A 119 -4.81 4.21 0.30
C GLU A 119 -4.39 3.28 -0.84
N SER A 120 -3.81 3.91 -1.85
CA SER A 120 -3.24 3.27 -3.01
C SER A 120 -1.85 3.80 -3.31
N PHE A 121 -0.95 2.88 -3.66
CA PHE A 121 0.38 3.23 -4.14
C PHE A 121 0.42 3.19 -5.68
N ALA A 122 0.62 4.34 -6.30
CA ALA A 122 0.43 4.56 -7.72
C ALA A 122 1.78 4.78 -8.45
N LEU A 123 2.44 3.67 -8.76
CA LEU A 123 3.75 3.64 -9.41
C LEU A 123 3.67 3.23 -10.89
N SER A 124 3.15 2.03 -11.14
CA SER A 124 3.23 1.35 -12.44
C SER A 124 2.42 2.04 -13.53
N GLU A 125 2.90 1.94 -14.76
CA GLU A 125 2.22 2.42 -15.97
C GLU A 125 2.23 1.33 -17.04
N THR A 126 1.43 1.51 -18.09
CA THR A 126 1.37 0.57 -19.22
C THR A 126 2.75 0.29 -19.82
N ILE A 127 3.63 1.30 -19.85
CA ILE A 127 4.97 1.18 -20.41
C ILE A 127 6.07 0.97 -19.36
N SER A 128 5.76 1.10 -18.07
CA SER A 128 6.72 1.07 -16.97
C SER A 128 6.23 0.13 -15.85
N GLY A 129 6.27 -1.16 -16.15
CA GLY A 129 5.97 -2.24 -15.20
C GLY A 129 7.22 -2.77 -14.51
N SER A 130 7.99 -3.61 -15.22
CA SER A 130 9.29 -4.09 -14.70
C SER A 130 10.28 -2.93 -14.54
N ASP A 131 10.39 -2.07 -15.55
CA ASP A 131 11.20 -0.86 -15.50
C ASP A 131 10.35 0.31 -14.97
N ALA A 132 10.13 0.31 -13.66
CA ALA A 132 9.23 1.27 -13.00
C ALA A 132 9.72 2.72 -13.12
N PHE A 133 11.01 2.95 -13.33
CA PHE A 133 11.61 4.28 -13.41
C PHE A 133 11.53 4.91 -14.81
N ALA A 134 11.16 4.13 -15.83
CA ALA A 134 10.86 4.64 -17.17
C ALA A 134 9.47 5.30 -17.30
N MET A 135 8.84 5.64 -16.17
CA MET A 135 7.52 6.26 -16.10
C MET A 135 7.43 7.55 -16.94
N LYS A 136 6.25 7.81 -17.49
CA LYS A 136 5.93 9.01 -18.27
C LYS A 136 5.05 9.99 -17.53
N THR A 137 4.48 9.62 -16.38
CA THR A 137 3.77 10.59 -15.55
C THR A 137 4.74 11.67 -15.09
N THR A 138 4.41 12.92 -15.42
CA THR A 138 5.21 14.10 -15.06
C THR A 138 4.50 14.94 -14.01
N ALA A 139 5.24 15.65 -13.19
CA ALA A 139 4.74 16.69 -12.29
C ALA A 139 5.41 18.01 -12.63
N THR A 140 4.68 18.97 -13.21
CA THR A 140 5.24 20.28 -13.57
C THR A 140 4.88 21.29 -12.50
N LYS A 141 5.86 22.03 -11.97
CA LYS A 141 5.62 23.05 -10.96
C LYS A 141 4.75 24.18 -11.53
N ASP A 142 3.71 24.59 -10.79
CA ASP A 142 2.83 25.72 -11.09
C ASP A 142 2.63 26.56 -9.83
N GLY A 143 3.40 27.64 -9.70
CA GLY A 143 3.45 28.43 -8.47
C GLY A 143 3.98 27.62 -7.28
N ASP A 144 3.17 27.50 -6.23
CA ASP A 144 3.45 26.68 -5.04
C ASP A 144 2.97 25.23 -5.20
N ASP A 145 2.19 24.94 -6.25
CA ASP A 145 1.61 23.65 -6.57
C ASP A 145 2.37 22.91 -7.69
N PHE A 146 1.86 21.73 -8.03
CA PHE A 146 2.27 20.96 -9.20
C PHE A 146 1.06 20.62 -10.07
N VAL A 147 1.30 20.33 -11.34
CA VAL A 147 0.30 19.73 -12.24
C VAL A 147 0.82 18.35 -12.63
N ILE A 148 0.12 17.31 -12.15
CA ILE A 148 0.46 15.92 -12.47
C ILE A 148 -0.29 15.50 -13.73
N ASN A 149 0.45 15.08 -14.76
CA ASN A 149 -0.10 14.59 -16.02
C ASN A 149 0.43 13.20 -16.32
N GLY A 150 -0.47 12.24 -16.48
CA GLY A 150 -0.13 10.86 -16.82
C GLY A 150 -1.24 9.88 -16.52
N SER A 151 -0.90 8.59 -16.57
CA SER A 151 -1.84 7.51 -16.27
C SER A 151 -1.11 6.38 -15.58
N LYS A 152 -1.70 5.85 -14.50
CA LYS A 152 -1.20 4.70 -13.77
C LYS A 152 -2.03 3.46 -14.08
N LEU A 153 -1.42 2.28 -13.97
CA LEU A 153 -2.04 1.01 -14.35
C LEU A 153 -1.91 -0.03 -13.23
N GLY A 154 -2.98 -0.79 -13.00
CA GLY A 154 -2.97 -1.91 -12.07
C GLY A 154 -2.89 -1.49 -10.60
N ILE A 155 -3.40 -0.29 -10.28
CA ILE A 155 -3.30 0.26 -8.93
C ILE A 155 -4.24 -0.48 -7.97
N SER A 156 -3.61 -1.10 -6.97
CA SER A 156 -4.27 -1.87 -5.93
C SER A 156 -5.06 -0.95 -5.01
N ASN A 157 -6.26 -1.36 -4.61
CA ASN A 157 -7.22 -0.58 -3.80
C ASN A 157 -7.77 0.70 -4.46
N ALA A 158 -7.36 1.07 -5.68
CA ALA A 158 -7.77 2.33 -6.30
C ALA A 158 -9.29 2.62 -6.29
N PRO A 159 -10.22 1.64 -6.48
CA PRO A 159 -11.65 1.93 -6.41
C PRO A 159 -12.15 2.38 -5.05
N ILE A 160 -11.48 1.96 -3.97
CA ILE A 160 -11.86 2.23 -2.58
C ILE A 160 -10.89 3.17 -1.86
N ALA A 161 -9.85 3.65 -2.54
CA ALA A 161 -8.84 4.49 -1.93
C ALA A 161 -9.32 5.93 -1.77
N ASP A 162 -9.12 6.49 -0.58
CA ASP A 162 -9.40 7.87 -0.18
C ASP A 162 -8.34 8.84 -0.71
N PHE A 163 -7.08 8.42 -0.76
CA PHE A 163 -6.02 9.14 -1.43
C PHE A 163 -4.95 8.20 -2.00
N PHE A 164 -4.06 8.77 -2.80
CA PHE A 164 -3.04 8.06 -3.55
C PHE A 164 -1.66 8.60 -3.22
N LEU A 165 -0.70 7.70 -3.04
CA LEU A 165 0.73 8.03 -3.12
C LEU A 165 1.16 7.85 -4.57
N VAL A 166 1.23 8.94 -5.33
CA VAL A 166 1.51 8.96 -6.77
C VAL A 166 2.96 9.27 -7.04
N LEU A 167 3.64 8.37 -7.75
CA LEU A 167 5.00 8.63 -8.23
C LEU A 167 4.93 9.30 -9.60
N ALA A 168 5.51 10.48 -9.70
CA ALA A 168 5.61 11.24 -10.94
C ALA A 168 6.99 11.89 -11.05
N ASN A 169 7.47 12.09 -12.28
CA ASN A 169 8.77 12.71 -12.51
C ASN A 169 8.63 14.24 -12.52
N ALA A 170 9.18 14.89 -11.50
CA ALA A 170 9.17 16.34 -11.35
C ALA A 170 10.38 17.02 -12.03
N GLU A 171 11.43 16.25 -12.32
CA GLU A 171 12.67 16.70 -12.95
C GLU A 171 13.13 15.67 -14.02
N PRO A 172 12.42 15.56 -15.16
CA PRO A 172 12.66 14.51 -16.15
C PRO A 172 14.10 14.44 -16.66
N GLU A 173 14.80 15.57 -16.72
CA GLU A 173 16.20 15.68 -17.10
C GLU A 173 17.16 14.95 -16.13
N LYS A 174 16.73 14.70 -14.89
CA LYS A 174 17.47 13.90 -13.89
C LYS A 174 17.14 12.41 -13.96
N GLY A 175 16.29 11.98 -14.89
CA GLY A 175 15.86 10.60 -15.03
C GLY A 175 15.16 10.11 -13.76
N HIS A 176 15.54 8.93 -13.25
CA HIS A 176 14.92 8.34 -12.05
C HIS A 176 15.09 9.20 -10.78
N ARG A 177 16.12 10.04 -10.71
CA ARG A 177 16.35 10.94 -9.55
C ARG A 177 15.38 12.12 -9.50
N GLY A 178 14.65 12.39 -10.57
CA GLY A 178 13.58 13.39 -10.58
C GLY A 178 12.22 12.84 -10.13
N ILE A 179 12.11 11.54 -9.87
CA ILE A 179 10.87 10.92 -9.42
C ILE A 179 10.57 11.39 -8.00
N THR A 180 9.38 11.96 -7.83
CA THR A 180 8.86 12.50 -6.57
C THR A 180 7.56 11.78 -6.22
N CYS A 181 7.32 11.59 -4.92
CA CYS A 181 6.07 11.02 -4.41
C CYS A 181 5.13 12.13 -3.98
N PHE A 182 3.93 12.12 -4.53
CA PHE A 182 2.89 13.09 -4.27
C PHE A 182 1.74 12.43 -3.52
N LEU A 183 1.21 13.12 -2.52
CA LEU A 183 -0.05 12.75 -1.89
C LEU A 183 -1.17 13.43 -2.68
N VAL A 184 -2.07 12.63 -3.25
CA VAL A 184 -3.15 13.11 -4.11
C VAL A 184 -4.49 12.61 -3.58
N ASP A 185 -5.36 13.53 -3.16
CA ASP A 185 -6.71 13.21 -2.70
C ASP A 185 -7.54 12.64 -3.86
N ARG A 186 -8.36 11.62 -3.58
CA ARG A 186 -9.23 10.99 -4.58
C ARG A 186 -10.15 11.98 -5.28
N ASN A 187 -10.70 12.93 -4.53
CA ASN A 187 -11.72 13.86 -5.01
C ASN A 187 -11.14 15.13 -5.62
N GLN A 188 -9.81 15.24 -5.68
CA GLN A 188 -9.16 16.38 -6.30
C GLN A 188 -9.47 16.46 -7.80
N THR A 189 -9.71 17.67 -8.29
CA THR A 189 -9.98 17.94 -9.71
C THR A 189 -8.90 17.33 -10.60
N GLY A 190 -9.32 16.59 -11.62
CA GLY A 190 -8.43 15.90 -12.56
C GLY A 190 -8.07 14.46 -12.18
N VAL A 191 -8.36 14.00 -10.96
CA VAL A 191 -8.21 12.60 -10.58
C VAL A 191 -9.37 11.78 -11.13
N VAL A 192 -9.05 10.81 -11.98
CA VAL A 192 -10.05 9.90 -12.57
C VAL A 192 -9.65 8.46 -12.28
N VAL A 193 -10.45 7.80 -11.44
CA VAL A 193 -10.31 6.36 -11.19
C VAL A 193 -11.08 5.60 -12.26
N GLY A 194 -10.33 4.89 -13.11
CA GLY A 194 -10.91 4.04 -14.16
C GLY A 194 -11.76 2.90 -13.61
N LYS A 195 -12.50 2.23 -14.50
CA LYS A 195 -13.27 1.04 -14.14
C LYS A 195 -12.35 -0.04 -13.58
N LYS A 196 -12.83 -0.74 -12.55
CA LYS A 196 -12.15 -1.90 -11.98
C LYS A 196 -11.89 -2.98 -13.06
N ASP A 197 -10.65 -3.44 -13.14
CA ASP A 197 -10.27 -4.55 -14.00
C ASP A 197 -10.97 -5.87 -13.58
N GLN A 198 -11.40 -6.65 -14.58
CA GLN A 198 -11.87 -8.03 -14.37
C GLN A 198 -10.65 -8.96 -14.29
N ASN A 199 -10.27 -9.30 -13.06
CA ASN A 199 -9.09 -10.13 -12.80
C ASN A 199 -9.46 -11.62 -12.75
N LEU A 200 -8.50 -12.48 -13.07
CA LEU A 200 -8.65 -13.94 -13.00
C LEU A 200 -8.83 -14.45 -11.55
N GLY A 201 -8.18 -13.79 -10.60
CA GLY A 201 -8.22 -14.09 -9.16
C GLY A 201 -7.91 -12.83 -8.33
N MET A 202 -7.98 -12.94 -7.00
CA MET A 202 -7.99 -11.77 -6.09
C MET A 202 -9.04 -10.73 -6.51
N ARG A 203 -10.23 -11.19 -6.89
CA ARG A 203 -11.24 -10.35 -7.55
C ARG A 203 -11.79 -9.28 -6.63
N ALA A 204 -11.83 -9.52 -5.31
CA ALA A 204 -12.22 -8.51 -4.32
C ALA A 204 -11.34 -7.24 -4.38
N ARG A 205 -10.10 -7.32 -4.87
CA ARG A 205 -9.19 -6.18 -5.10
C ARG A 205 -9.02 -5.82 -6.59
N THR A 206 -8.38 -4.70 -6.89
CA THR A 206 -7.89 -4.35 -8.24
C THR A 206 -6.43 -4.75 -8.44
N THR A 207 -6.07 -5.51 -9.49
CA THR A 207 -4.74 -5.46 -10.16
C THR A 207 -4.77 -6.31 -11.44
N LYS A 208 -4.26 -5.78 -12.55
CA LYS A 208 -4.10 -6.48 -13.83
C LYS A 208 -2.76 -7.21 -13.93
N TYR A 209 -2.72 -8.32 -14.69
CA TYR A 209 -1.48 -9.03 -15.02
C TYR A 209 -0.68 -8.33 -16.13
N GLY A 210 0.63 -8.21 -15.93
CA GLY A 210 1.66 -7.82 -16.91
C GLY A 210 3.05 -8.24 -16.40
N LYS A 211 3.94 -8.72 -17.28
CA LYS A 211 5.22 -9.39 -16.95
C LYS A 211 6.23 -8.47 -16.21
N GLY A 212 6.19 -8.43 -14.87
CA GLY A 212 6.97 -7.55 -13.97
C GLY A 212 8.28 -8.09 -13.39
N TYR A 213 8.86 -9.14 -13.96
CA TYR A 213 9.74 -10.09 -13.24
C TYR A 213 11.23 -9.71 -13.08
N LYS A 214 11.66 -8.44 -12.95
CA LYS A 214 13.12 -8.24 -12.69
C LYS A 214 13.63 -7.00 -11.94
N TYR A 215 12.90 -5.89 -11.80
CA TYR A 215 13.49 -4.65 -11.25
C TYR A 215 12.63 -3.91 -10.22
N ALA A 216 11.80 -4.60 -9.45
CA ALA A 216 11.15 -4.03 -8.26
C ALA A 216 12.15 -3.94 -7.07
N ILE A 217 13.41 -3.58 -7.34
CA ILE A 217 14.54 -4.06 -6.53
C ILE A 217 14.92 -3.22 -5.31
N ASP A 218 14.66 -1.91 -5.25
CA ASP A 218 15.22 -1.10 -4.15
C ASP A 218 14.23 -0.58 -3.10
N ILE A 219 12.93 -0.47 -3.41
CA ILE A 219 11.90 -0.06 -2.44
C ILE A 219 11.26 -1.27 -1.72
N LEU A 220 11.22 -2.46 -2.35
CA LEU A 220 10.65 -3.69 -1.76
C LEU A 220 11.54 -4.36 -0.69
N ASN A 221 12.61 -3.70 -0.21
CA ASN A 221 13.65 -4.31 0.62
C ASN A 221 13.19 -4.70 2.04
N ALA A 222 12.22 -4.03 2.65
CA ALA A 222 11.63 -4.48 3.92
C ALA A 222 10.71 -5.71 3.73
N SER A 223 9.84 -5.65 2.72
CA SER A 223 8.98 -6.77 2.27
C SER A 223 9.72 -7.99 1.72
N ARG A 224 11.03 -7.87 1.46
CA ARG A 224 11.87 -8.99 1.00
C ARG A 224 12.23 -9.99 2.07
N ILE A 225 12.22 -9.68 3.36
CA ILE A 225 12.60 -10.67 4.38
C ILE A 225 11.59 -11.85 4.38
N LEU A 226 10.31 -11.54 4.12
CA LEU A 226 9.23 -12.52 3.94
C LEU A 226 9.34 -13.32 2.63
N ILE A 227 9.69 -12.65 1.53
CA ILE A 227 9.81 -13.31 0.21
C ILE A 227 11.18 -14.03 0.05
N GLY A 228 12.20 -13.60 0.80
CA GLY A 228 13.60 -14.01 0.73
C GLY A 228 14.03 -15.08 1.75
N ALA A 229 13.14 -15.56 2.62
CA ALA A 229 13.37 -16.80 3.38
C ALA A 229 13.55 -18.05 2.48
N GLN A 230 13.45 -17.88 1.15
CA GLN A 230 13.87 -18.85 0.15
C GLN A 230 15.22 -18.57 -0.55
N MET A 231 15.92 -17.42 -0.40
CA MET A 231 17.30 -17.24 -0.96
C MET A 231 18.01 -15.90 -0.59
N LYS A 232 19.34 -15.96 -0.33
CA LYS A 232 20.24 -14.93 0.27
C LYS A 232 20.59 -13.68 -0.60
N GLY A 233 20.79 -12.50 0.04
CA GLY A 233 21.89 -11.52 -0.27
C GLY A 233 21.61 -9.98 -0.42
N ASN A 234 22.03 -9.18 0.58
CA ASN A 234 22.63 -7.80 0.68
C ASN A 234 22.21 -6.49 -0.09
N ASN A 235 21.87 -5.45 0.73
CA ASN A 235 22.34 -4.03 0.88
C ASN A 235 22.09 -2.80 -0.07
N LEU A 236 21.67 -1.67 0.60
CA LEU A 236 22.06 -0.23 0.56
C LEU A 236 21.38 0.85 -0.37
N GLY A 237 20.84 1.92 0.26
CA GLY A 237 20.66 3.29 -0.30
C GLY A 237 19.44 4.07 0.24
N LYS A 238 19.63 5.22 0.91
CA LYS A 238 18.56 6.12 1.41
C LYS A 238 18.56 7.42 0.59
N ASP A 239 17.48 7.70 -0.15
CA ASP A 239 17.19 9.02 -0.74
C ASP A 239 15.81 9.53 -0.31
N LEU A 240 15.71 10.85 -0.20
CA LEU A 240 14.66 11.64 0.46
C LEU A 240 13.38 11.72 -0.41
N LEU A 241 12.24 11.30 0.14
CA LEU A 241 10.91 11.53 -0.44
C LEU A 241 10.32 12.82 0.16
N ILE A 242 9.89 13.75 -0.69
CA ILE A 242 9.22 14.99 -0.27
C ILE A 242 7.73 14.84 -0.59
N PHE A 243 6.88 14.71 0.43
CA PHE A 243 5.44 14.83 0.25
C PHE A 243 5.05 16.30 0.26
N ARG A 244 4.31 16.76 -0.75
CA ARG A 244 3.65 18.07 -0.74
C ARG A 244 2.15 17.87 -0.83
N GLU A 245 1.41 18.52 0.07
CA GLU A 245 -0.05 18.63 -0.03
C GLU A 245 -0.41 19.54 -1.21
N PHE A 246 -1.50 19.21 -1.89
CA PHE A 246 -2.05 19.99 -2.99
C PHE A 246 -3.29 20.75 -2.54
N ASN A 247 -3.39 22.01 -2.92
CA ASN A 247 -4.65 22.76 -2.90
C ASN A 247 -4.78 23.50 -4.24
N THR A 248 -5.67 23.04 -5.12
CA THR A 248 -5.89 23.74 -6.40
C THR A 248 -7.34 24.19 -6.53
N LYS A 249 -7.51 25.47 -6.88
CA LYS A 249 -8.78 26.09 -7.29
C LYS A 249 -9.40 25.43 -8.51
#